data_AF-A0A933AY09-F1
#
_entry.id   AF-A0A933AY09-F1
#
_cell.length_a   1.000
_cell.length_b   1.000
_cell.length_c   1.000
_cell.angle_alpha   90.00
_cell.angle_beta   90.00
_cell.angle_gamma   90.00
#
_symmetry.space_group_name_H-M   'P 1'
#
loop_
_entity.id
_entity.type
_entity.pdbx_description
1 polymer ?
#
loop_
_entity_poly.entity_id
_entity_poly.type
_entity_poly.pdbx_seq_one_letter_code
_entity_poly.pdbx_strand_id
1 'polypeptide(L)'
;MRRYTGEDFERDLDRLTSEWEDAIQLIADWDSFDGEQKAAITGEWLHTNAIQFAVEEYAQTHELTELQRAAFLRLGDLIAKHRKTLRAMGFPVQPLAGLKGRAVA
;
A
#
# COMPACT_ATOMS: atom_id res chain seq x y z
N MET A 1 -7.47 -1.51 22.37
CA MET A 1 -7.00 -1.54 20.97
C MET A 1 -7.16 -2.96 20.45
N ARG A 2 -7.86 -3.15 19.33
CA ARG A 2 -7.97 -4.47 18.67
C ARG A 2 -6.58 -4.84 18.13
N ARG A 3 -6.13 -6.08 18.35
CA ARG A 3 -4.86 -6.58 17.81
C ARG A 3 -5.01 -6.81 16.31
N TYR A 4 -4.05 -6.34 15.52
CA TYR A 4 -4.01 -6.60 14.08
C TYR A 4 -3.79 -8.11 13.85
N THR A 5 -4.67 -8.74 13.08
CA THR A 5 -4.69 -10.19 12.87
C THR A 5 -4.23 -10.59 11.46
N GLY A 6 -4.03 -11.89 11.23
CA GLY A 6 -3.76 -12.41 9.88
C GLY A 6 -4.92 -12.16 8.90
N GLU A 7 -6.17 -12.21 9.37
CA GLU A 7 -7.34 -11.86 8.55
C GLU A 7 -7.35 -10.36 8.20
N ASP A 8 -6.95 -9.50 9.13
CA ASP A 8 -6.80 -8.06 8.86
C ASP A 8 -5.71 -7.81 7.82
N PHE A 9 -4.59 -8.54 7.93
CA PHE A 9 -3.48 -8.47 6.99
C PHE A 9 -3.87 -8.86 5.56
N GLU A 10 -4.58 -9.98 5.38
CA GLU A 10 -5.02 -10.44 4.05
C GLU A 10 -6.01 -9.46 3.42
N ARG A 11 -7.02 -9.03 4.18
CA ARG A 11 -7.99 -8.03 3.72
C ARG A 11 -7.31 -6.73 3.31
N ASP A 12 -6.37 -6.26 4.11
CA ASP A 12 -5.69 -5.00 3.86
C ASP A 12 -4.68 -5.12 2.70
N LEU A 13 -4.04 -6.29 2.50
CA LEU A 13 -3.23 -6.59 1.32
C LEU A 13 -4.05 -6.49 0.02
N ASP A 14 -5.23 -7.11 -0.01
CA ASP A 14 -6.12 -7.10 -1.18
C ASP A 14 -6.63 -5.68 -1.46
N ARG A 15 -7.01 -4.97 -0.40
CA ARG A 15 -7.42 -3.57 -0.48
C ARG A 15 -6.31 -2.69 -1.05
N LEU A 16 -5.11 -2.75 -0.48
CA LEU A 16 -3.98 -1.95 -0.93
C LEU A 16 -3.62 -2.28 -2.38
N THR A 17 -3.65 -3.56 -2.76
CA THR A 17 -3.37 -3.97 -4.14
C THR A 17 -4.36 -3.30 -5.11
N SER A 18 -5.65 -3.34 -4.80
CA SER A 18 -6.69 -2.68 -5.61
C SER A 18 -6.49 -1.17 -5.67
N GLU A 19 -6.27 -0.51 -4.52
CA GLU A 19 -6.03 0.94 -4.46
C GLU A 19 -4.81 1.36 -5.30
N TRP A 20 -3.73 0.56 -5.28
CA TRP A 20 -2.53 0.84 -6.06
C TRP A 20 -2.67 0.56 -7.56
N GLU A 21 -3.55 -0.37 -7.94
CA GLU A 21 -3.92 -0.60 -9.35
C GLU A 21 -4.78 0.55 -9.87
N ASP A 22 -5.78 0.98 -9.11
CA ASP A 22 -6.66 2.10 -9.44
C ASP A 22 -5.93 3.45 -9.43
N ALA A 23 -4.89 3.59 -8.60
CA ALA A 23 -4.04 4.77 -8.57
C ALA A 23 -3.51 5.12 -9.96
N ILE A 24 -3.21 4.14 -10.81
CA ILE A 24 -2.72 4.39 -12.18
C ILE A 24 -3.73 5.18 -13.00
N GLN A 25 -5.01 4.82 -12.90
CA GLN A 25 -6.08 5.52 -13.60
C GLN A 25 -6.27 6.91 -13.01
N LEU A 26 -6.25 7.02 -11.68
CA LEU A 26 -6.37 8.28 -10.96
C LEU A 26 -5.28 9.29 -11.35
N ILE A 27 -4.07 8.81 -11.62
CA ILE A 27 -2.95 9.62 -12.11
C ILE A 27 -3.25 10.18 -13.50
N ALA A 28 -3.81 9.38 -14.40
CA ALA A 28 -4.10 9.80 -15.77
C ALA A 28 -5.13 10.94 -15.80
N ASP A 29 -6.05 10.93 -14.85
CA ASP A 29 -7.15 11.90 -14.77
C ASP A 29 -6.83 13.10 -13.84
N TRP A 30 -5.66 13.11 -13.19
CA TRP A 30 -5.33 14.08 -12.12
C TRP A 30 -5.48 15.54 -12.54
N ASP A 31 -5.01 15.89 -13.74
CA ASP A 31 -5.09 17.28 -14.23
C ASP A 31 -6.52 17.72 -14.51
N SER A 32 -7.46 16.79 -14.70
CA SER A 32 -8.88 17.08 -14.90
C SER A 32 -9.62 17.40 -13.60
N PHE A 33 -9.07 17.02 -12.45
CA PHE A 33 -9.73 17.22 -11.17
C PHE A 33 -9.61 18.65 -10.65
N ASP A 34 -10.69 19.12 -10.05
CA ASP A 34 -10.72 20.39 -9.33
C ASP A 34 -10.00 20.31 -7.98
N GLY A 35 -9.90 21.45 -7.28
CA GLY A 35 -9.19 21.53 -6.01
C GLY A 35 -9.82 20.71 -4.87
N GLU A 36 -11.14 20.55 -4.86
CA GLU A 36 -11.85 19.82 -3.82
C GLU A 36 -11.66 18.31 -4.01
N GLN A 37 -11.79 17.84 -5.26
CA GLN A 37 -11.51 16.45 -5.64
C GLN A 37 -10.07 16.06 -5.30
N LYS A 38 -9.10 16.91 -5.66
CA LYS A 38 -7.67 16.69 -5.33
C LYS A 38 -7.44 16.60 -3.82
N ALA A 39 -8.09 17.45 -3.03
CA ALA A 39 -7.99 17.42 -1.58
C ALA A 39 -8.59 16.15 -0.98
N ALA A 40 -9.76 15.71 -1.46
CA ALA A 40 -10.41 14.48 -1.00
C ALA A 40 -9.53 13.25 -1.27
N ILE A 41 -9.02 13.11 -2.49
CA ILE A 41 -8.13 11.99 -2.87
C ILE A 41 -6.84 12.01 -2.04
N THR A 42 -6.24 13.19 -1.84
CA THR A 42 -5.04 13.31 -1.00
C THR A 42 -5.32 12.88 0.44
N GLY A 43 -6.51 13.20 0.97
CA GLY A 43 -6.97 12.75 2.28
C GLY A 43 -7.12 11.24 2.39
N GLU A 44 -7.73 10.60 1.38
CA GLU A 44 -7.84 9.14 1.32
C GLU A 44 -6.46 8.46 1.28
N TRP A 45 -5.50 9.05 0.55
CA TRP A 45 -4.14 8.52 0.47
C TRP A 45 -3.38 8.51 1.79
N LEU A 46 -3.71 9.41 2.73
CA LEU A 46 -3.15 9.34 4.08
C LEU A 46 -3.63 8.10 4.82
N HIS A 47 -4.87 7.67 4.60
CA HIS A 47 -5.41 6.44 5.16
C HIS A 47 -4.77 5.19 4.53
N THR A 48 -4.60 5.18 3.20
CA THR A 48 -3.85 4.13 2.48
C THR A 48 -2.44 3.95 3.06
N ASN A 49 -1.71 5.04 3.33
CA ASN A 49 -0.39 4.96 3.95
C ASN A 49 -0.43 4.35 5.36
N ALA A 50 -1.45 4.65 6.16
CA ALA A 50 -1.59 4.09 7.50
C ALA A 50 -1.83 2.58 7.47
N ILE A 51 -2.64 2.10 6.51
CA ILE A 51 -2.86 0.66 6.30
C ILE A 51 -1.58 -0.02 5.82
N GLN A 52 -0.87 0.60 4.88
CA GLN A 52 0.40 0.09 4.39
C GLN A 52 1.42 -0.11 5.52
N PHE A 53 1.47 0.80 6.48
CA PHE A 53 2.33 0.66 7.66
C PHE A 53 1.96 -0.58 8.51
N ALA A 54 0.65 -0.81 8.74
CA ALA A 54 0.20 -1.99 9.49
C ALA A 54 0.51 -3.31 8.75
N VAL A 55 0.33 -3.33 7.44
CA VAL A 55 0.68 -4.48 6.57
C VAL A 55 2.19 -4.74 6.62
N GLU A 56 3.02 -3.69 6.54
CA GLU A 56 4.46 -3.81 6.66
C GLU A 56 4.90 -4.34 8.04
N GLU A 57 4.37 -3.77 9.11
CA GLU A 57 4.68 -4.19 10.49
C GLU A 57 4.30 -5.67 10.70
N TYR A 58 3.15 -6.10 10.20
CA TYR A 58 2.73 -7.49 10.27
C TYR A 58 3.71 -8.40 9.51
N ALA A 59 4.05 -8.06 8.27
CA ALA A 59 4.98 -8.82 7.44
C ALA A 59 6.41 -8.90 8.02
N GLN A 60 6.82 -7.92 8.84
CA GLN A 60 8.11 -7.93 9.54
C GLN A 60 8.11 -8.78 10.82
N THR A 61 6.94 -8.96 11.44
CA THR A 61 6.82 -9.57 12.77
C THR A 61 6.21 -10.98 12.74
N HIS A 62 5.63 -11.40 11.62
CA HIS A 62 4.97 -12.69 11.44
C HIS A 62 5.55 -13.47 10.26
N GLU A 63 5.47 -14.79 10.35
CA GLU A 63 5.75 -15.66 9.21
C GLU A 63 4.57 -15.63 8.25
N LEU A 64 4.84 -15.31 6.98
CA LEU A 64 3.82 -15.28 5.94
C LEU A 64 3.72 -16.63 5.25
N THR A 65 2.50 -17.03 4.89
CA THR A 65 2.31 -18.14 3.95
C THR A 65 2.90 -17.79 2.58
N GLU A 66 3.13 -18.79 1.72
CA GLU A 66 3.64 -18.53 0.37
C GLU A 66 2.73 -17.60 -0.44
N LEU A 67 1.41 -17.74 -0.29
CA LEU A 67 0.42 -16.89 -0.94
C LEU A 67 0.48 -15.45 -0.41
N GLN A 68 0.51 -15.27 0.90
CA GLN A 68 0.66 -13.97 1.55
C GLN A 68 1.97 -13.28 1.13
N ARG A 69 3.05 -14.04 1.07
CA ARG A 69 4.37 -13.55 0.64
C ARG A 69 4.34 -13.10 -0.81
N ALA A 70 3.73 -13.88 -1.70
CA ALA A 70 3.58 -13.52 -3.10
C ALA A 70 2.73 -12.25 -3.29
N ALA A 71 1.62 -12.13 -2.56
CA ALA A 71 0.77 -10.94 -2.58
C ALA A 71 1.50 -9.70 -2.06
N PHE A 72 2.22 -9.81 -0.94
CA PHE A 72 3.00 -8.71 -0.37
C PHE A 72 4.12 -8.24 -1.31
N LEU A 73 4.81 -9.18 -1.99
CA LEU A 73 5.82 -8.83 -2.99
C LEU A 73 5.21 -8.12 -4.20
N ARG A 74 4.06 -8.60 -4.71
CA ARG A 74 3.31 -7.95 -5.79
C ARG A 74 2.93 -6.52 -5.41
N LEU A 75 2.43 -6.30 -4.20
CA LEU A 75 2.13 -4.96 -3.70
C LEU A 75 3.39 -4.08 -3.68
N GLY A 76 4.51 -4.61 -3.18
CA GLY A 76 5.81 -3.93 -3.20
C GLY A 76 6.22 -3.46 -4.61
N ASP A 77 6.05 -4.31 -5.62
CA ASP A 77 6.37 -3.99 -7.01
C ASP A 77 5.44 -2.91 -7.58
N LEU A 78 4.13 -2.98 -7.31
CA LEU A 78 3.16 -1.95 -7.70
C LEU A 78 3.55 -0.59 -7.11
N ILE A 79 3.85 -0.54 -5.80
CA ILE A 79 4.28 0.68 -5.12
C ILE A 79 5.57 1.21 -5.75
N ALA A 80 6.57 0.35 -5.95
CA ALA A 80 7.84 0.76 -6.53
C ALA A 80 7.68 1.38 -7.93
N LYS A 81 6.79 0.80 -8.75
CA LYS A 81 6.48 1.27 -10.10
C LYS A 81 5.79 2.63 -10.12
N HIS A 82 4.87 2.88 -9.18
CA HIS A 82 3.98 4.05 -9.24
C HIS A 82 4.32 5.17 -8.26
N ARG A 83 5.13 4.92 -7.22
CA ARG A 83 5.46 5.90 -6.16
C ARG A 83 6.04 7.20 -6.67
N LYS A 84 6.87 7.16 -7.72
CA LYS A 84 7.54 8.37 -8.24
C LYS A 84 6.51 9.32 -8.85
N THR A 85 5.57 8.75 -9.60
CA THR A 85 4.49 9.49 -10.25
C THR A 85 3.55 10.09 -9.22
N LEU A 86 3.10 9.30 -8.24
CA LEU A 86 2.26 9.77 -7.13
C LEU A 86 2.92 10.92 -6.34
N ARG A 87 4.21 10.77 -5.98
CA ARG A 87 4.95 11.86 -5.32
C ARG A 87 5.02 13.14 -6.14
N ALA A 88 5.15 13.03 -7.47
CA ALA A 88 5.20 14.21 -8.34
C ALA A 88 3.89 15.01 -8.36
N MET A 89 2.75 14.36 -8.08
CA MET A 89 1.44 15.04 -7.96
C MET A 89 1.15 15.49 -6.52
N GLY A 90 2.09 15.34 -5.59
CA GLY A 90 1.94 15.76 -4.20
C GLY A 90 1.41 14.69 -3.25
N PHE A 91 1.24 13.45 -3.72
CA PHE A 91 0.83 12.35 -2.85
C PHE A 91 2.01 11.85 -1.98
N PRO A 92 1.90 11.91 -0.65
CA PRO A 92 2.87 11.27 0.21
C PRO A 92 2.76 9.75 0.01
N VAL A 93 3.84 9.11 -0.42
CA VAL A 93 3.90 7.66 -0.59
C VAL A 93 5.02 7.11 0.27
N GLN A 94 4.66 6.22 1.19
CA GLN A 94 5.66 5.42 1.89
C GLN A 94 6.12 4.25 1.01
N PRO A 95 7.43 3.93 0.99
CA PRO A 95 7.87 2.65 0.43
C PRO A 95 7.49 1.51 1.39
N LEU A 96 7.13 0.34 0.87
CA LEU A 96 7.16 -0.88 1.69
C LEU A 96 8.61 -1.29 1.90
N ALA A 97 9.09 -1.34 3.15
CA ALA A 97 10.37 -1.99 3.42
C ALA A 97 10.22 -3.51 3.40
N GLY A 98 11.21 -4.19 2.80
CA GLY A 98 11.15 -5.61 2.51
C GLY A 98 11.08 -6.50 3.76
N LEU A 99 10.67 -7.76 3.53
CA LEU A 99 10.70 -8.85 4.49
C LEU A 99 12.11 -8.96 5.10
N LYS A 100 12.29 -8.54 6.36
CA LYS A 100 13.47 -8.97 7.11
C LYS A 100 13.30 -10.46 7.40
N GLY A 101 13.90 -11.28 6.52
CA GLY A 101 13.88 -12.72 6.63
C GLY A 101 14.33 -13.19 8.01
N ARG A 102 13.42 -13.82 8.74
CA ARG A 102 13.79 -15.03 9.47
C ARG A 102 13.63 -16.19 8.50
N ALA A 103 14.71 -16.46 7.76
CA ALA A 103 14.91 -17.80 7.25
C ALA A 103 15.10 -18.69 8.48
N VAL A 104 14.18 -19.61 8.71
CA VAL A 104 14.37 -20.67 9.71
C VAL A 104 15.44 -21.61 9.14
N ALA A 105 16.55 -21.74 9.87
CA ALA A 105 17.59 -22.74 9.63
C ALA A 105 17.14 -24.12 10.14
#